data_AF-A0A0X3PB38-F1
#
_entry.id   AF-A0A0X3PB38-F1
#
_cell.length_a   1.000
_cell.length_b   1.000
_cell.length_c   1.000
_cell.angle_alpha   90.00
_cell.angle_beta   90.00
_cell.angle_gamma   90.00
#
_symmetry.space_group_name_H-M   'P 1'
#
loop_
_entity.id
_entity.type
_entity.pdbx_description
1 polymer ?
#
loop_
_entity_poly.entity_id
_entity_poly.type
_entity_poly.pdbx_seq_one_letter_code
_entity_poly.pdbx_strand_id
1 'polypeptide(L)'
;MPAYLKLVRRLQTYFRMEPAGSHGVWSLDDFQFVPYIWGSSQLIGVGLYEPKAISSREVAAKERDANLLFSCTDYIFQVKSGPFAEHSSTLQSISEIPHWEKVNSGMLKMYKGEVRRKS
;
A
#
# COMPACT_ATOMS: atom_id res chain seq x y z
N MET A 1 -8.69 -13.11 -4.48
CA MET A 1 -7.25 -13.34 -4.73
C MET A 1 -6.87 -13.14 -6.20
N PRO A 2 -6.50 -11.93 -6.63
CA PRO A 2 -6.06 -11.65 -7.99
C PRO A 2 -4.75 -12.40 -8.27
N ALA A 3 -4.60 -12.98 -9.48
CA ALA A 3 -3.44 -13.79 -9.88
C ALA A 3 -2.08 -13.07 -9.65
N TYR A 4 -2.10 -11.74 -9.66
CA TYR A 4 -0.95 -10.89 -9.38
C TYR A 4 -0.37 -11.07 -7.95
N LEU A 5 -1.19 -11.12 -6.89
CA LEU A 5 -0.68 -11.30 -5.53
C LEU A 5 -0.06 -12.69 -5.32
N LYS A 6 -0.60 -13.70 -6.00
CA LYS A 6 0.02 -15.04 -6.02
C LYS A 6 1.40 -14.98 -6.68
N LEU A 7 1.55 -14.27 -7.80
CA LEU A 7 2.83 -14.13 -8.49
C LEU A 7 3.84 -13.35 -7.64
N VAL A 8 3.46 -12.22 -7.06
CA VAL A 8 4.35 -11.38 -6.25
C VAL A 8 4.77 -12.07 -4.96
N ARG A 9 3.84 -12.69 -4.23
CA ARG A 9 4.18 -13.47 -3.02
C ARG A 9 5.08 -14.66 -3.34
N ARG A 10 4.90 -15.27 -4.51
CA ARG A 10 5.74 -16.37 -5.00
C ARG A 10 7.11 -15.89 -5.43
N LEU A 11 7.24 -14.72 -6.05
CA LEU A 11 8.53 -14.08 -6.34
C LEU A 11 9.27 -13.72 -5.05
N GLN A 12 8.59 -13.18 -4.06
CA GLN A 12 9.17 -12.81 -2.77
C GLN A 12 9.69 -14.01 -1.98
N THR A 13 8.96 -15.14 -2.01
CA THR A 13 9.42 -16.40 -1.41
C THR A 13 10.52 -17.08 -2.24
N TYR A 14 10.42 -17.03 -3.58
CA TYR A 14 11.38 -17.69 -4.48
C TYR A 14 12.74 -17.00 -4.50
N PHE A 15 12.78 -15.66 -4.44
CA PHE A 15 14.02 -14.88 -4.46
C PHE A 15 14.63 -14.62 -3.08
N ARG A 16 14.06 -15.17 -1.97
CA ARG A 16 14.56 -14.98 -0.59
C ARG A 16 15.03 -13.55 -0.31
N MET A 17 14.20 -12.57 -0.67
CA MET A 17 14.56 -11.17 -0.49
C MET A 17 14.59 -10.85 1.02
N GLU A 18 15.78 -10.65 1.58
CA GLU A 18 15.93 -10.07 2.91
C GLU A 18 15.41 -8.62 2.92
N PRO A 19 14.91 -8.11 4.06
CA PRO A 19 14.56 -6.70 4.21
C PRO A 19 15.73 -5.85 3.76
N ALA A 20 15.52 -5.03 2.73
CA ALA A 20 16.57 -4.21 2.16
C ALA A 20 16.85 -3.00 3.06
N GLY A 21 17.46 -3.26 4.22
CA GLY A 21 18.00 -2.27 5.15
C GLY A 21 16.94 -1.62 6.04
N SER A 22 17.28 -1.41 7.30
CA SER A 22 16.48 -0.69 8.30
C SER A 22 16.21 0.74 7.84
N HIS A 23 15.10 0.98 7.17
CA HIS A 23 14.66 2.33 6.89
C HIS A 23 13.73 2.74 8.03
N GLY A 24 14.10 3.79 8.77
CA GLY A 24 13.37 4.27 9.95
C GLY A 24 11.93 4.72 9.66
N VAL A 25 11.24 5.24 10.68
CA VAL A 25 9.83 5.67 10.86
C VAL A 25 9.04 6.22 9.64
N TRP A 26 9.68 6.48 8.50
CA TRP A 26 9.11 6.93 7.23
C TRP A 26 9.02 5.84 6.13
N SER A 27 9.42 4.60 6.40
CA SER A 27 9.26 3.47 5.50
C SER A 27 7.77 3.07 5.42
N LEU A 28 7.16 3.29 4.25
CA LEU A 28 5.75 2.97 4.00
C LEU A 28 5.44 1.48 4.23
N ASP A 29 6.42 0.63 3.89
CA ASP A 29 6.55 -0.79 4.19
C ASP A 29 7.93 -1.22 3.65
N ASP A 30 8.75 -1.95 4.40
CA ASP A 30 10.11 -2.34 3.98
C ASP A 30 10.13 -3.31 2.77
N PHE A 31 8.96 -3.79 2.31
CA PHE A 31 8.87 -4.85 1.30
C PHE A 31 7.91 -4.63 0.12
N GLN A 32 6.94 -3.70 0.18
CA GLN A 32 5.79 -3.74 -0.74
C GLN A 32 5.33 -2.35 -1.22
N PHE A 33 6.14 -1.62 -1.99
CA PHE A 33 5.68 -0.34 -2.58
C PHE A 33 4.73 -0.54 -3.78
N VAL A 34 4.93 -1.61 -4.53
CA VAL A 34 4.25 -1.89 -5.80
C VAL A 34 2.75 -2.19 -5.63
N PRO A 35 2.30 -2.98 -4.64
CA PRO A 35 0.87 -3.22 -4.42
C PRO A 35 0.05 -1.96 -4.14
N TYR A 36 0.61 -0.97 -3.43
CA TYR A 36 -0.07 0.30 -3.18
C TYR A 36 -0.22 1.14 -4.44
N ILE A 37 0.81 1.20 -5.30
CA ILE A 37 0.73 1.89 -6.59
C ILE A 37 -0.33 1.23 -7.48
N TRP A 38 -0.31 -0.08 -7.60
CA TRP A 38 -1.24 -0.76 -8.50
C TRP A 38 -2.66 -0.80 -7.92
N GLY A 39 -2.80 -0.97 -6.60
CA GLY A 39 -4.09 -0.90 -5.92
C GLY A 39 -4.73 0.47 -5.98
N SER A 40 -3.96 1.56 -5.86
CA SER A 40 -4.48 2.92 -6.10
C SER A 40 -4.86 3.12 -7.57
N SER A 41 -4.09 2.59 -8.52
CA SER A 41 -4.42 2.66 -9.95
C SER A 41 -5.72 1.91 -10.30
N GLN A 42 -6.02 0.80 -9.60
CA GLN A 42 -7.27 0.07 -9.77
C GLN A 42 -8.50 0.88 -9.37
N LEU A 43 -8.34 1.92 -8.53
CA LEU A 43 -9.44 2.76 -8.02
C LEU A 43 -9.61 4.05 -8.84
N ILE A 44 -8.66 4.37 -9.72
CA ILE A 44 -8.76 5.50 -10.66
C ILE A 44 -9.85 5.19 -11.69
N GLY A 45 -10.81 6.10 -11.85
CA GLY A 45 -11.88 5.99 -12.86
C GLY A 45 -13.05 5.06 -12.51
N VAL A 46 -12.96 4.27 -11.43
CA VAL A 46 -14.06 3.40 -10.97
C VAL A 46 -15.07 4.17 -10.11
N GLY A 47 -14.61 5.17 -9.34
CA GLY A 47 -15.47 6.03 -8.51
C GLY A 47 -16.16 5.34 -7.33
N LEU A 48 -15.82 4.08 -7.02
CA LEU A 48 -16.47 3.30 -5.96
C LEU A 48 -16.10 3.76 -4.54
N TYR A 49 -14.86 4.23 -4.37
CA TYR A 49 -14.28 4.59 -3.09
C TYR A 49 -13.45 5.86 -3.23
N GLU A 50 -13.39 6.68 -2.18
CA GLU A 50 -12.45 7.80 -2.07
C GLU A 50 -11.19 7.35 -1.31
N PRO A 51 -10.04 8.04 -1.46
CA PRO A 51 -8.82 7.71 -0.72
C PRO A 51 -8.98 7.68 0.79
N LYS A 52 -9.97 8.40 1.34
CA LYS A 52 -10.32 8.35 2.76
C LYS A 52 -10.69 6.93 3.23
N ALA A 53 -11.18 6.09 2.32
CA ALA A 53 -11.53 4.70 2.61
C ALA A 53 -10.31 3.83 2.98
N ILE A 54 -9.07 4.27 2.71
CA ILE A 54 -7.84 3.55 3.10
C ILE A 54 -7.81 3.30 4.61
N SER A 55 -8.22 4.28 5.43
CA SER A 55 -8.23 4.14 6.90
C SER A 55 -9.46 3.37 7.43
N SER A 56 -10.38 2.95 6.56
CA SER A 56 -11.55 2.16 6.96
C SER A 56 -11.23 0.67 6.99
N ARG A 57 -11.27 0.08 8.19
CA ARG A 57 -11.13 -1.37 8.39
C ARG A 57 -12.20 -2.17 7.65
N GLU A 58 -13.42 -1.66 7.60
CA GLU A 58 -14.55 -2.34 6.96
C GLU A 58 -14.37 -2.44 5.45
N VAL A 59 -13.97 -1.34 4.80
CA VAL A 59 -13.69 -1.32 3.36
C VAL A 59 -12.48 -2.18 3.05
N ALA A 60 -11.43 -2.10 3.87
CA ALA A 60 -10.25 -2.93 3.72
C ALA A 60 -10.60 -4.43 3.77
N ALA A 61 -11.37 -4.86 4.77
CA ALA A 61 -11.79 -6.26 4.90
C ALA A 61 -12.68 -6.73 3.74
N LYS A 62 -13.56 -5.86 3.22
CA LYS A 62 -14.46 -6.18 2.10
C LYS A 62 -13.69 -6.31 0.78
N GLU A 63 -12.78 -5.39 0.51
CA GLU A 63 -12.09 -5.27 -0.79
C GLU A 63 -10.72 -5.96 -0.83
N ARG A 64 -10.28 -6.59 0.27
CA ARG A 64 -8.98 -7.28 0.39
C ARG A 64 -8.69 -8.31 -0.70
N ASP A 65 -9.74 -8.86 -1.31
CA ASP A 65 -9.66 -9.91 -2.32
C ASP A 65 -9.71 -9.38 -3.76
N ALA A 66 -10.16 -8.14 -3.94
CA ALA A 66 -10.37 -7.48 -5.23
C ALA A 66 -9.30 -6.39 -5.50
N ASN A 67 -8.84 -5.70 -4.46
CA ASN A 67 -7.93 -4.58 -4.58
C ASN A 67 -6.64 -4.81 -3.76
N LEU A 68 -5.50 -4.54 -4.38
CA LEU A 68 -4.18 -4.78 -3.80
C LEU A 68 -3.88 -3.87 -2.61
N LEU A 69 -4.28 -2.60 -2.71
CA LEU A 69 -4.08 -1.61 -1.66
C LEU A 69 -4.90 -2.00 -0.43
N PHE A 70 -6.18 -2.37 -0.61
CA PHE A 70 -7.02 -2.80 0.50
C PHE A 70 -6.58 -4.14 1.10
N SER A 71 -6.00 -5.04 0.30
CA SER A 71 -5.38 -6.28 0.80
C SER A 71 -4.20 -6.02 1.74
N CYS A 72 -3.33 -5.06 1.37
CA CYS A 72 -2.23 -4.64 2.24
C CYS A 72 -2.73 -3.93 3.50
N THR A 73 -3.73 -3.05 3.38
CA THR A 73 -4.29 -2.34 4.53
C THR A 73 -5.01 -3.27 5.50
N ASP A 74 -5.75 -4.27 5.01
CA ASP A 74 -6.39 -5.31 5.83
C ASP A 74 -5.34 -6.09 6.63
N TYR A 75 -4.22 -6.44 6.00
CA TYR A 75 -3.10 -7.10 6.69
C TYR A 75 -2.51 -6.23 7.80
N ILE A 76 -2.33 -4.93 7.56
CA ILE A 76 -1.87 -3.98 8.60
C ILE A 76 -2.82 -3.99 9.79
N PHE A 77 -4.14 -3.95 9.57
CA PHE A 77 -5.13 -3.97 10.65
C PHE A 77 -5.15 -5.29 11.45
N GLN A 78 -4.70 -6.40 10.86
CA GLN A 78 -4.58 -7.69 11.54
C GLN A 78 -3.31 -7.79 12.38
N VAL A 79 -2.21 -7.19 11.92
CA VAL A 79 -0.91 -7.28 12.58
C VAL A 79 -0.71 -6.17 13.63
N LYS A 80 -1.25 -4.97 13.37
CA LYS A 80 -1.09 -3.80 14.22
C LYS A 80 -2.41 -3.45 14.88
N SER A 81 -2.36 -3.27 16.20
CA SER A 81 -3.49 -2.84 17.03
C SER A 81 -3.33 -1.38 17.41
N GLY A 82 -4.46 -0.67 17.54
CA GLY A 82 -4.49 0.76 17.88
C GLY A 82 -4.99 1.64 16.73
N PRO A 83 -5.04 2.97 16.92
CA PRO A 83 -5.44 3.91 15.89
C PRO A 83 -4.54 3.86 14.66
N PHE A 84 -5.13 3.85 13.47
CA PHE A 84 -4.38 3.73 12.20
C PHE A 84 -3.31 4.82 12.03
N ALA A 85 -3.61 6.03 12.50
CA ALA A 85 -2.69 7.17 12.45
C ALA A 85 -1.42 6.98 13.30
N GLU A 86 -1.47 6.19 14.37
CA GLU A 86 -0.33 5.98 15.27
C GLU A 86 0.70 5.03 14.68
N HIS A 87 0.23 3.98 14.01
CA HIS A 87 1.10 2.92 13.51
C HIS A 87 1.34 2.96 11.99
N SER A 88 0.58 3.79 11.28
CA SER A 88 0.59 3.96 9.82
C SER A 88 0.33 5.41 9.41
N SER A 89 1.01 6.36 10.07
CA SER A 89 0.87 7.80 9.85
C SER A 89 0.99 8.22 8.38
N THR A 90 1.89 7.61 7.60
CA THR A 90 2.05 7.94 6.18
C THR A 90 0.86 7.50 5.33
N LEU A 91 0.30 6.31 5.58
CA LEU A 91 -0.93 5.87 4.91
C LEU A 91 -2.12 6.73 5.34
N GLN A 92 -2.15 7.18 6.60
CA GLN A 92 -3.15 8.12 7.07
C GLN A 92 -3.07 9.45 6.29
N SER A 93 -1.90 10.04 6.14
CA SER A 93 -1.71 11.26 5.33
C SER A 93 -2.09 11.06 3.85
N ILE A 94 -1.82 9.87 3.29
CA ILE A 94 -2.23 9.53 1.92
C ILE A 94 -3.77 9.45 1.82
N SER A 95 -4.44 8.94 2.85
CA SER A 95 -5.91 8.84 2.87
C SER A 95 -6.62 10.20 2.86
N GLU A 96 -5.92 11.27 3.27
CA GLU A 96 -6.44 12.64 3.27
C GLU A 96 -6.35 13.32 1.89
N ILE A 97 -5.67 12.71 0.92
CA ILE A 97 -5.57 13.23 -0.45
C ILE A 97 -6.91 12.96 -1.16
N PRO A 98 -7.58 13.97 -1.75
CA PRO A 98 -8.94 13.80 -2.26
C PRO A 98 -9.07 12.98 -3.55
N HIS A 99 -7.99 12.76 -4.30
CA HIS A 99 -8.06 12.13 -5.64
C HIS A 99 -7.05 11.00 -5.78
N TRP A 100 -7.53 9.83 -6.25
CA TRP A 100 -6.69 8.65 -6.49
C TRP A 100 -5.56 8.91 -7.50
N GLU A 101 -5.77 9.79 -8.49
CA GLU A 101 -4.72 10.18 -9.43
C GLU A 101 -3.55 10.87 -8.72
N LYS A 102 -3.84 11.75 -7.76
CA LYS A 102 -2.84 12.43 -6.93
C LYS A 102 -2.15 11.46 -5.97
N VAL A 103 -2.92 10.53 -5.38
CA VAL A 103 -2.37 9.45 -4.54
C VAL A 103 -1.39 8.60 -5.35
N ASN A 104 -1.81 8.10 -6.51
CA ASN A 104 -1.00 7.22 -7.35
C ASN A 104 0.26 7.92 -7.85
N SER A 105 0.13 9.14 -8.36
CA SER A 105 1.30 9.92 -8.83
C SER A 105 2.23 10.31 -7.68
N GLY A 106 1.71 10.56 -6.46
CA GLY A 106 2.49 10.73 -5.24
C GLY A 106 3.29 9.48 -4.87
N MET A 107 2.63 8.32 -4.82
CA MET A 107 3.28 7.02 -4.57
C MET A 107 4.35 6.72 -5.63
N LEU A 108 4.09 6.98 -6.91
CA LEU A 108 5.05 6.76 -7.98
C LEU A 108 6.28 7.67 -7.84
N LYS A 109 6.11 8.92 -7.40
CA LYS A 109 7.22 9.84 -7.10
C LYS A 109 8.03 9.36 -5.90
N MET A 110 7.38 8.91 -4.83
CA MET A 110 8.06 8.33 -3.67
C MET A 110 8.88 7.10 -4.08
N TYR A 111 8.30 6.19 -4.86
CA TYR A 111 9.01 5.03 -5.40
C TYR A 111 10.23 5.42 -6.24
N LYS A 112 10.08 6.36 -7.18
CA LYS A 112 11.21 6.85 -7.99
C LYS A 112 12.30 7.52 -7.15
N GLY A 113 11.92 8.24 -6.10
CA GLY A 113 12.85 8.88 -5.17
C GLY A 113 13.65 7.87 -4.34
N GLU A 114 12.98 6.83 -3.84
CA GLU A 114 13.60 5.74 -3.08
C GLU A 114 14.55 4.91 -3.96
N VAL A 115 14.14 4.56 -5.18
CA VAL A 115 14.96 3.77 -6.10
C VAL A 115 16.19 4.55 -6.58
N ARG A 116 16.06 5.85 -6.89
CA ARG A 116 17.20 6.66 -7.38
C ARG A 116 18.21 7.03 -6.29
N ARG A 117 17.89 6.95 -5.00
CA ARG A 117 18.85 7.21 -3.90
C ARG A 117 19.77 6.02 -3.60
N LYS A 118 19.52 4.84 -4.19
CA LYS A 118 20.33 3.63 -4.03
C LYS A 118 21.26 3.34 -5.23
N SER A 119 21.51 4.31 -6.11
CA SER A 119 22.46 4.18 -7.24
C SER A 119 23.71 5.02 -7.07
#